data_AF-A0A663A6P0-F1
#
_entry.id   AF-A0A663A6P0-F1
#
_cell.length_a   1.000
_cell.length_b   1.000
_cell.length_c   1.000
_cell.angle_alpha   90.00
_cell.angle_beta   90.00
_cell.angle_gamma   90.00
#
_symmetry.space_group_name_H-M   'P 1'
#
loop_
_entity.id
_entity.type
_entity.pdbx_description
1 polymer ?
#
loop_
_entity_poly.entity_id
_entity_poly.type
_entity_poly.pdbx_seq_one_letter_code
_entity_poly.pdbx_strand_id
1 'polypeptide(L)'
;MALSVVFVVGVAAAIFVGVNIGGSSTGVAFGPATGSDALSMRQASGLMAVFVLLGGFTIGTNVVDALGADFIPAEYFTLGASIGVLLFIGLGILIGNVLNVSTSTSQTAVAAVVAMGAALGVLDWRTVGVVGMWWVLSTTLAFWICAFVGRYFYDAIVNLLSFESDDTGRFAELVVIGIGCYMGFSTGASNVASAVAPLVGSRQLEMTSGVAIGGVAIGVGAFAIGPRTMETVGEDITDLSLEASPDR
;
A
#
# COMPACT_ATOMS: atom_id res chain seq x y z
N MET A 1 26.04 13.13 -18.02
CA MET A 1 26.25 12.87 -16.57
C MET A 1 26.55 11.39 -16.44
N ALA A 2 27.75 11.00 -15.99
CA ALA A 2 28.07 9.58 -15.84
C ALA A 2 27.16 9.00 -14.74
N LEU A 3 26.42 7.93 -15.06
CA LEU A 3 25.56 7.24 -14.11
C LEU A 3 26.45 6.69 -12.99
N SER A 4 26.40 7.28 -11.79
CA SER A 4 27.22 6.79 -10.69
C SER A 4 26.68 5.44 -10.24
N VAL A 5 27.56 4.48 -9.94
CA VAL A 5 27.17 3.15 -9.45
C VAL A 5 26.22 3.26 -8.25
N VAL A 6 26.47 4.24 -7.38
CA VAL A 6 25.66 4.52 -6.20
C VAL A 6 24.23 4.93 -6.58
N PHE A 7 24.04 5.73 -7.65
CA PHE A 7 22.70 6.11 -8.10
C PHE A 7 21.91 4.91 -8.60
N VAL A 8 22.56 4.02 -9.37
CA VAL A 8 21.93 2.77 -9.84
C VAL A 8 21.48 1.91 -8.67
N VAL A 9 22.31 1.80 -7.63
CA VAL A 9 21.96 1.08 -6.39
C VAL A 9 20.76 1.73 -5.70
N GLY A 10 20.69 3.07 -5.66
CA GLY A 10 19.53 3.80 -5.14
C GLY A 10 18.24 3.46 -5.88
N VAL A 11 18.25 3.54 -7.21
CA VAL A 11 17.08 3.19 -8.02
C VAL A 11 16.70 1.72 -7.83
N ALA A 12 17.68 0.81 -7.77
CA ALA A 12 17.43 -0.61 -7.50
C ALA A 12 16.79 -0.83 -6.12
N ALA A 13 17.24 -0.10 -5.08
CA ALA A 13 16.64 -0.15 -3.75
C ALA A 13 15.20 0.37 -3.76
N ALA A 14 14.91 1.45 -4.47
CA ALA A 14 13.55 1.98 -4.62
C ALA A 14 12.63 0.97 -5.33
N ILE A 15 13.11 0.33 -6.41
CA ILE A 15 12.37 -0.73 -7.09
C ILE A 15 12.13 -1.92 -6.15
N PHE A 16 13.15 -2.34 -5.41
CA PHE A 16 13.03 -3.42 -4.43
C PHE A 16 11.97 -3.11 -3.36
N VAL A 17 11.95 -1.89 -2.82
CA VAL A 17 10.91 -1.44 -1.89
C VAL A 17 9.54 -1.46 -2.55
N GLY A 18 9.41 -0.88 -3.75
CA GLY A 18 8.15 -0.85 -4.49
C GLY A 18 7.57 -2.25 -4.73
N VAL A 19 8.40 -3.19 -5.18
CA VAL A 19 7.99 -4.60 -5.38
C VAL A 19 7.48 -5.22 -4.08
N ASN A 20 8.15 -4.99 -2.95
CA ASN A 20 7.70 -5.51 -1.66
C ASN A 20 6.39 -4.86 -1.19
N ILE A 21 6.21 -3.56 -1.39
CA ILE A 21 4.96 -2.85 -1.12
C ILE A 21 3.82 -3.42 -1.97
N GLY A 22 4.10 -3.73 -3.24
CA GLY A 22 3.17 -4.37 -4.17
C GLY A 22 2.66 -5.71 -3.67
N GLY A 23 3.54 -6.55 -3.15
CA GLY A 23 3.13 -7.79 -2.48
C GLY A 23 2.14 -7.50 -1.36
N SER A 24 2.61 -6.81 -0.32
CA SER A 24 1.83 -6.59 0.90
C SER A 24 0.51 -5.85 0.69
N SER A 25 0.49 -4.82 -0.16
CA SER A 25 -0.70 -3.95 -0.30
C SER A 25 -1.77 -4.58 -1.20
N THR A 26 -1.39 -5.49 -2.10
CA THR A 26 -2.35 -6.16 -2.99
C THR A 26 -3.28 -7.10 -2.22
N GLY A 27 -2.74 -7.83 -1.24
CA GLY A 27 -3.55 -8.65 -0.33
C GLY A 27 -4.64 -7.83 0.38
N VAL A 28 -4.32 -6.63 0.87
CA VAL A 28 -5.29 -5.77 1.57
C VAL A 28 -6.36 -5.20 0.64
N ALA A 29 -5.96 -4.80 -0.57
CA ALA A 29 -6.87 -4.15 -1.52
C ALA A 29 -7.82 -5.13 -2.20
N PHE A 30 -7.31 -6.29 -2.61
CA PHE A 30 -8.05 -7.23 -3.46
C PHE A 30 -8.29 -8.59 -2.83
N GLY A 31 -7.75 -8.89 -1.64
CA GLY A 31 -7.99 -10.14 -0.93
C GLY A 31 -9.47 -10.52 -0.83
N PRO A 32 -10.38 -9.59 -0.47
CA PRO A 32 -11.82 -9.88 -0.46
C PRO A 32 -12.40 -10.24 -1.83
N ALA A 33 -11.95 -9.56 -2.89
CA ALA A 33 -12.44 -9.80 -4.26
C ALA A 33 -11.92 -11.13 -4.82
N THR A 34 -10.70 -11.53 -4.47
CA THR A 34 -10.14 -12.81 -4.90
C THR A 34 -10.63 -13.97 -4.05
N GLY A 35 -10.88 -13.76 -2.75
CA GLY A 35 -11.42 -14.80 -1.85
C GLY A 35 -12.89 -15.10 -2.08
N SER A 36 -13.65 -14.16 -2.67
CA SER A 36 -15.05 -14.38 -3.07
C SER A 36 -15.19 -14.84 -4.53
N ASP A 37 -14.11 -15.28 -5.18
CA ASP A 37 -14.06 -15.66 -6.60
C ASP A 37 -14.54 -14.59 -7.61
N ALA A 38 -14.65 -13.33 -7.20
CA ALA A 38 -15.06 -12.22 -8.07
C ALA A 38 -13.95 -11.84 -9.08
N LEU A 39 -12.69 -12.03 -8.69
CA LEU A 39 -11.54 -11.79 -9.56
C LEU A 39 -10.52 -12.90 -9.44
N SER A 40 -9.92 -13.27 -10.56
CA SER A 40 -8.66 -14.02 -10.50
C SER A 40 -7.53 -13.13 -9.94
N MET A 41 -6.57 -13.75 -9.25
CA MET A 41 -5.39 -13.05 -8.72
C MET A 41 -4.63 -12.24 -9.79
N ARG A 42 -4.64 -12.71 -11.04
CA ARG A 42 -4.03 -11.99 -12.17
C ARG A 42 -4.79 -10.72 -12.53
N GLN A 43 -6.12 -10.78 -12.55
CA GLN A 43 -6.96 -9.61 -12.81
C GLN A 43 -6.83 -8.58 -11.67
N ALA A 44 -6.86 -9.05 -10.41
CA ALA A 44 -6.63 -8.21 -9.23
C ALA A 44 -5.27 -7.50 -9.29
N SER A 45 -4.19 -8.22 -9.65
CA SER A 45 -2.85 -7.66 -9.82
C SER A 45 -2.80 -6.62 -10.96
N GLY A 46 -3.52 -6.86 -12.05
CA GLY A 46 -3.63 -5.92 -13.16
C GLY A 46 -4.34 -4.62 -12.77
N LEU A 47 -5.47 -4.73 -12.05
CA LEU A 47 -6.19 -3.57 -11.52
C LEU A 47 -5.31 -2.80 -10.53
N MET A 48 -4.62 -3.49 -9.64
CA MET A 48 -3.67 -2.88 -8.72
C MET A 48 -2.60 -2.06 -9.46
N ALA A 49 -1.97 -2.64 -10.48
CA ALA A 49 -0.93 -1.96 -11.26
C ALA A 49 -1.42 -0.68 -11.95
N VAL A 50 -2.69 -0.63 -12.38
CA VAL A 50 -3.28 0.57 -12.98
C VAL A 50 -3.63 1.61 -11.92
N PHE A 51 -4.39 1.21 -10.89
CA PHE A 51 -4.90 2.16 -9.90
C PHE A 51 -3.80 2.70 -8.98
N VAL A 52 -2.75 1.92 -8.69
CA VAL A 52 -1.59 2.42 -7.93
C VAL A 52 -0.89 3.56 -8.67
N LEU A 53 -0.76 3.47 -10.00
CA LEU A 53 -0.16 4.53 -10.81
C LEU A 53 -1.06 5.77 -10.81
N LEU A 54 -2.38 5.58 -10.97
CA LEU A 54 -3.34 6.69 -10.91
C LEU A 54 -3.29 7.41 -9.56
N GLY A 55 -3.28 6.67 -8.45
CA GLY A 55 -3.17 7.24 -7.11
C GLY A 55 -1.84 7.96 -6.87
N GLY A 56 -0.76 7.34 -7.32
CA GLY A 56 0.60 7.91 -7.22
C GLY A 56 0.73 9.26 -7.93
N PHE A 57 0.24 9.36 -9.16
CA PHE A 57 0.36 10.60 -9.94
C PHE A 57 -0.61 11.71 -9.51
N THR A 58 -1.76 11.36 -8.94
CA THR A 58 -2.79 12.35 -8.58
C THR A 58 -2.57 12.93 -7.19
N ILE A 59 -2.48 12.07 -6.17
CA ILE A 59 -2.41 12.47 -4.76
C ILE A 59 -1.04 12.14 -4.17
N GLY A 60 -0.37 11.11 -4.68
CA GLY A 60 0.86 10.57 -4.12
C GLY A 60 2.03 11.54 -4.04
N THR A 61 2.11 12.52 -4.93
CA THR A 61 3.15 13.57 -4.90
C THR A 61 3.17 14.34 -3.59
N ASN A 62 1.99 14.63 -3.00
CA ASN A 62 1.91 15.34 -1.72
C ASN A 62 2.53 14.51 -0.57
N VAL A 63 2.37 13.18 -0.61
CA VAL A 63 2.93 12.29 0.41
C VAL A 63 4.43 12.09 0.19
N VAL A 64 4.88 12.09 -1.06
CA VAL A 64 6.31 12.05 -1.39
C VAL A 64 7.00 13.30 -0.85
N ASP A 65 6.41 14.48 -1.04
CA ASP A 65 6.94 15.74 -0.49
C ASP A 65 6.99 15.70 1.04
N ALA A 66 5.90 15.26 1.69
CA ALA A 66 5.87 15.16 3.13
C ALA A 66 6.94 14.21 3.69
N LEU A 67 7.06 13.00 3.13
CA LEU A 67 8.06 12.02 3.60
C LEU A 67 9.49 12.42 3.24
N GLY A 68 9.68 13.19 2.16
CA GLY A 68 11.00 13.61 1.66
C GLY A 68 11.53 14.91 2.26
N ALA A 69 10.69 15.73 2.90
CA ALA A 69 11.08 17.06 3.39
C ALA A 69 10.55 17.43 4.78
N ASP A 70 9.38 16.93 5.20
CA ASP A 70 8.72 17.45 6.42
C ASP A 70 9.21 16.79 7.72
N PHE A 71 9.76 15.57 7.65
CA PHE A 71 10.28 14.86 8.84
C PHE A 71 11.72 15.27 9.17
N ILE A 72 12.53 15.47 8.13
CA ILE A 72 13.97 15.71 8.21
C ILE A 72 14.31 16.72 7.11
N PRO A 73 15.16 17.73 7.40
CA PRO A 73 15.60 18.67 6.38
C PRO A 73 16.26 17.97 5.18
N ALA A 74 15.93 18.39 3.96
CA ALA A 74 16.33 17.73 2.72
C ALA A 74 17.87 17.58 2.55
N GLU A 75 18.66 18.43 3.19
CA GLU A 75 20.13 18.37 3.19
C GLU A 75 20.71 17.08 3.80
N TYR A 76 19.96 16.39 4.66
CA TYR A 76 20.38 15.13 5.28
C TYR A 76 20.01 13.89 4.44
N PHE A 77 19.13 14.03 3.44
CA PHE A 77 18.85 12.98 2.46
C PHE A 77 19.99 12.92 1.43
N THR A 78 21.19 12.53 1.87
CA THR A 78 22.26 12.18 0.94
C THR A 78 21.91 10.87 0.22
N LEU A 79 22.44 10.65 -0.99
CA LEU A 79 22.19 9.43 -1.74
C LEU A 79 22.51 8.15 -0.93
N GLY A 80 23.59 8.16 -0.14
CA GLY A 80 23.95 7.05 0.74
C GLY A 80 22.95 6.83 1.88
N ALA A 81 22.49 7.90 2.52
CA ALA A 81 21.47 7.84 3.56
C ALA A 81 20.13 7.32 3.00
N SER A 82 19.72 7.82 1.83
CA SER A 82 18.49 7.39 1.15
C SER A 82 18.54 5.90 0.79
N ILE A 83 19.68 5.38 0.30
CA ILE A 83 19.87 3.94 0.07
C ILE A 83 19.71 3.16 1.39
N GLY A 84 20.38 3.61 2.45
CA GLY A 84 20.28 2.97 3.76
C GLY A 84 18.85 2.87 4.25
N VAL A 85 18.11 3.98 4.24
CA VAL A 85 16.69 4.03 4.61
C VAL A 85 15.87 3.08 3.75
N LEU A 86 16.00 3.14 2.42
CA LEU A 86 15.26 2.26 1.50
C LEU A 86 15.55 0.78 1.75
N LEU A 87 16.79 0.40 2.06
CA LEU A 87 17.13 -0.97 2.40
C LEU A 87 16.43 -1.44 3.68
N PHE A 88 16.40 -0.61 4.74
CA PHE A 88 15.67 -0.95 5.96
C PHE A 88 14.16 -1.08 5.71
N ILE A 89 13.58 -0.20 4.90
CA ILE A 89 12.17 -0.27 4.52
C ILE A 89 11.89 -1.57 3.77
N GLY A 90 12.67 -1.84 2.72
CA GLY A 90 12.46 -2.99 1.86
C GLY A 90 12.68 -4.31 2.60
N LEU A 91 13.70 -4.41 3.45
CA LEU A 91 13.94 -5.60 4.27
C LEU A 91 12.83 -5.82 5.30
N GLY A 92 12.33 -4.76 5.96
CA GLY A 92 11.23 -4.87 6.91
C GLY A 92 9.95 -5.42 6.26
N ILE A 93 9.59 -4.88 5.10
CA ILE A 93 8.41 -5.35 4.34
C ILE A 93 8.65 -6.75 3.76
N LEU A 94 9.88 -7.05 3.30
CA LEU A 94 10.23 -8.37 2.78
C LEU A 94 10.03 -9.46 3.83
N ILE A 95 10.41 -9.22 5.09
CA ILE A 95 10.19 -10.20 6.17
C ILE A 95 8.70 -10.53 6.30
N GLY A 96 7.83 -9.51 6.27
CA GLY A 96 6.38 -9.70 6.26
C GLY A 96 5.89 -10.51 5.06
N ASN A 97 6.33 -10.15 3.86
CA ASN A 97 5.99 -10.87 2.63
C ASN A 97 6.46 -12.33 2.65
N VAL A 98 7.64 -12.62 3.19
CA VAL A 98 8.17 -13.99 3.33
C VAL A 98 7.35 -14.81 4.32
N LEU A 99 6.82 -14.17 5.35
CA LEU A 99 5.90 -14.77 6.31
C LEU A 99 4.44 -14.78 5.79
N ASN A 100 4.20 -14.36 4.55
CA ASN A 100 2.89 -14.22 3.92
C ASN A 100 1.91 -13.32 4.71
N VAL A 101 2.41 -12.37 5.51
CA VAL A 101 1.57 -11.43 6.26
C VAL A 101 1.60 -10.04 5.62
N SER A 102 0.41 -9.42 5.52
CA SER A 102 0.34 -8.03 5.09
C SER A 102 0.88 -7.11 6.19
N THR A 103 1.97 -6.42 5.88
CA THR A 103 2.69 -5.52 6.76
C THR A 103 2.33 -4.06 6.49
N SER A 104 2.35 -3.25 7.55
CA SER A 104 2.14 -1.80 7.45
C SER A 104 3.32 -1.09 6.76
N THR A 105 3.17 -0.85 5.46
CA THR A 105 4.18 -0.27 4.58
C THR A 105 4.50 1.19 4.96
N SER A 106 3.48 2.01 5.19
CA SER A 106 3.63 3.41 5.63
C SER A 106 4.33 3.52 6.98
N GLN A 107 3.96 2.69 7.97
CA GLN A 107 4.62 2.70 9.29
C GLN A 107 6.08 2.28 9.20
N THR A 108 6.38 1.26 8.39
CA THR A 108 7.77 0.81 8.16
C THR A 108 8.61 1.92 7.55
N ALA A 109 8.06 2.65 6.56
CA ALA A 109 8.74 3.76 5.91
C ALA A 109 8.99 4.94 6.85
N VAL A 110 7.95 5.39 7.55
CA VAL A 110 8.06 6.47 8.52
C VAL A 110 9.02 6.09 9.64
N ALA A 111 8.98 4.86 10.16
CA ALA A 111 9.89 4.41 11.21
C ALA A 111 11.36 4.43 10.76
N ALA A 112 11.66 4.03 9.53
CA ALA A 112 13.03 4.08 8.99
C ALA A 112 13.54 5.53 8.87
N VAL A 113 12.70 6.44 8.35
CA VAL A 113 13.04 7.87 8.26
C VAL A 113 13.20 8.46 9.67
N VAL A 114 12.24 8.24 10.57
CA VAL A 114 12.27 8.72 11.96
C VAL A 114 13.51 8.22 12.71
N ALA A 115 13.87 6.94 12.55
CA ALA A 115 15.07 6.38 13.16
C ALA A 115 16.34 7.09 12.69
N MET A 116 16.47 7.33 11.39
CA MET A 116 17.58 8.12 10.85
C MET A 116 17.58 9.55 11.39
N GLY A 117 16.44 10.25 11.38
CA GLY A 117 16.33 11.62 11.86
C GLY A 117 16.63 11.76 13.35
N ALA A 118 16.18 10.80 14.16
CA ALA A 118 16.48 10.74 15.58
C ALA A 118 17.97 10.50 15.84
N ALA A 119 18.61 9.59 15.08
CA ALA A 119 20.04 9.31 15.19
C ALA A 119 20.91 10.52 14.81
N LEU A 120 20.44 11.33 13.86
CA LEU A 120 21.10 12.57 13.43
C LEU A 120 20.75 13.79 14.30
N GLY A 121 19.72 13.69 15.16
CA GLY A 121 19.29 14.78 16.03
C GLY A 121 18.54 15.92 15.31
N VAL A 122 18.00 15.66 14.12
CA VAL A 122 17.39 16.68 13.22
C VAL A 122 15.91 16.41 12.93
N LEU A 123 15.29 15.55 13.73
CA LEU A 123 13.91 15.11 13.53
C LEU A 123 12.90 16.18 13.96
N ASP A 124 11.90 16.44 13.12
CA ASP A 124 10.74 17.23 13.52
C ASP A 124 9.71 16.38 14.29
N TRP A 125 9.76 16.48 15.61
CA TRP A 125 8.83 15.79 16.52
C TRP A 125 7.37 16.20 16.34
N ARG A 126 7.10 17.41 15.83
CA ARG A 126 5.72 17.86 15.56
C ARG A 126 5.14 17.07 14.39
N THR A 127 5.88 16.94 13.29
CA THR A 127 5.45 16.14 12.12
C THR A 127 5.24 14.68 12.50
N VAL A 128 6.17 14.09 13.26
CA VAL A 128 6.03 12.72 13.77
C VAL A 128 4.79 12.55 14.63
N GLY A 129 4.53 13.48 15.54
CA GLY A 129 3.33 13.47 16.40
C GLY A 129 2.03 13.56 15.60
N VAL A 130 1.98 14.41 14.57
CA VAL A 130 0.80 14.55 13.69
C VAL A 130 0.53 13.25 12.93
N VAL A 131 1.56 12.63 12.37
CA VAL A 131 1.43 11.37 11.62
C VAL A 131 1.02 10.22 12.53
N GLY A 132 1.65 10.08 13.70
CA GLY A 132 1.28 9.09 14.69
C GLY A 132 -0.16 9.27 15.21
N MET A 133 -0.59 10.52 15.41
CA MET A 133 -1.97 10.84 15.77
C MET A 133 -2.95 10.40 14.67
N TRP A 134 -2.65 10.66 13.39
CA TRP A 134 -3.50 10.23 12.29
C TRP A 134 -3.60 8.72 12.17
N TRP A 135 -2.55 7.96 12.48
CA TRP A 135 -2.65 6.49 12.52
C TRP A 135 -3.66 6.04 13.57
N VAL A 136 -3.56 6.54 14.80
CA VAL A 136 -4.51 6.17 15.86
C VAL A 136 -5.93 6.64 15.53
N LEU A 137 -6.07 7.89 15.09
CA LEU A 137 -7.36 8.50 14.80
C LEU A 137 -8.06 7.80 13.63
N SER A 138 -7.36 7.52 12.53
CA SER A 138 -7.94 6.84 11.36
C SER A 138 -8.36 5.41 11.67
N THR A 139 -7.54 4.64 12.39
CA THR A 139 -7.92 3.28 12.83
C THR A 139 -9.12 3.30 13.77
N THR A 140 -9.15 4.23 14.73
CA THR A 140 -10.27 4.37 15.66
C THR A 140 -11.56 4.76 14.92
N LEU A 141 -11.47 5.71 14.00
CA LEU A 141 -12.62 6.16 13.23
C LEU A 141 -13.15 5.04 12.31
N ALA A 142 -12.26 4.34 11.61
CA ALA A 142 -12.62 3.20 10.77
C ALA A 142 -13.32 2.11 11.58
N PHE A 143 -12.80 1.76 12.77
CA PHE A 143 -13.43 0.79 13.67
C PHE A 143 -14.86 1.18 14.01
N TRP A 144 -15.08 2.42 14.46
CA TRP A 144 -16.43 2.86 14.86
C TRP A 144 -17.39 2.99 13.68
N ILE A 145 -16.91 3.42 12.51
CA ILE A 145 -17.72 3.46 11.30
C ILE A 145 -18.14 2.04 10.92
N CYS A 146 -17.21 1.08 10.86
CA CYS A 146 -17.52 -0.31 10.57
C CYS A 146 -18.47 -0.93 11.60
N ALA A 147 -18.26 -0.67 12.89
CA ALA A 147 -19.14 -1.16 13.95
C ALA A 147 -20.55 -0.57 13.87
N PHE A 148 -20.67 0.72 13.57
CA PHE A 148 -21.96 1.38 13.38
C PHE A 148 -22.69 0.85 12.14
N VAL A 149 -22.00 0.80 10.99
CA VAL A 149 -22.57 0.27 9.75
C VAL A 149 -22.99 -1.19 9.92
N GLY A 150 -22.14 -2.03 10.51
CA GLY A 150 -22.46 -3.42 10.80
C GLY A 150 -23.59 -3.59 11.81
N ARG A 151 -23.73 -2.71 12.80
CA ARG A 151 -24.82 -2.82 13.78
C ARG A 151 -26.19 -2.42 13.22
N TYR A 152 -26.24 -1.39 12.37
CA TYR A 152 -27.50 -0.76 11.97
C TYR A 152 -27.92 -1.04 10.52
N PHE A 153 -26.97 -1.37 9.65
CA PHE A 153 -27.20 -1.52 8.22
C PHE A 153 -26.85 -2.91 7.68
N TYR A 154 -26.42 -3.86 8.52
CA TYR A 154 -26.04 -5.20 8.08
C TYR A 154 -27.16 -5.89 7.28
N ASP A 155 -28.37 -5.97 7.85
CA ASP A 155 -29.50 -6.62 7.15
C ASP A 155 -29.86 -5.87 5.86
N ALA A 156 -29.79 -4.55 5.84
CA ALA A 156 -30.08 -3.75 4.64
C ALA A 156 -29.03 -3.97 3.53
N ILE A 157 -27.75 -4.07 3.90
CA ILE A 157 -26.64 -4.33 2.97
C ILE A 157 -26.75 -5.76 2.44
N VAL A 158 -26.98 -6.75 3.31
CA VAL A 158 -27.13 -8.16 2.90
C VAL A 158 -28.34 -8.32 1.98
N ASN A 159 -29.47 -7.68 2.25
CA ASN A 159 -30.65 -7.74 1.39
C ASN A 159 -30.46 -6.98 0.07
N LEU A 160 -29.69 -5.88 0.06
CA LEU A 160 -29.32 -5.20 -1.18
C LEU A 160 -28.39 -6.05 -2.05
N LEU A 161 -27.59 -6.90 -1.42
CA LEU A 161 -26.60 -7.78 -2.05
C LEU A 161 -27.09 -9.24 -2.14
N SER A 162 -28.33 -9.55 -1.75
CA SER A 162 -28.81 -10.93 -1.62
C SER A 162 -28.97 -11.60 -2.99
N PHE A 163 -28.29 -12.74 -3.13
CA PHE A 163 -28.02 -13.51 -4.35
C PHE A 163 -29.22 -14.27 -4.95
N GLU A 164 -30.45 -13.82 -4.73
CA GLU A 164 -31.67 -14.55 -5.12
C GLU A 164 -32.07 -14.32 -6.60
N SER A 165 -31.32 -13.49 -7.32
CA SER A 165 -31.50 -13.22 -8.76
C SER A 165 -30.16 -12.98 -9.46
N ASP A 166 -29.96 -13.54 -10.66
CA ASP A 166 -28.70 -13.51 -11.44
C ASP A 166 -28.11 -12.09 -11.62
N ASP A 167 -28.93 -11.05 -11.67
CA ASP A 167 -28.49 -9.65 -11.83
C ASP A 167 -27.90 -9.04 -10.54
N THR A 168 -28.35 -9.48 -9.36
CA THR A 168 -27.93 -8.92 -8.06
C THR A 168 -26.53 -9.40 -7.66
N GLY A 169 -26.18 -10.65 -8.01
CA GLY A 169 -24.83 -11.19 -7.80
C GLY A 169 -23.75 -10.40 -8.55
N ARG A 170 -24.02 -10.03 -9.80
CA ARG A 170 -23.10 -9.19 -10.61
C ARG A 170 -22.93 -7.79 -10.04
N PHE A 171 -23.98 -7.22 -9.43
CA PHE A 171 -23.88 -5.91 -8.78
C PHE A 171 -22.97 -5.97 -7.55
N ALA A 172 -23.12 -6.98 -6.69
CA ALA A 172 -22.26 -7.19 -5.53
C ALA A 172 -20.79 -7.36 -5.94
N GLU A 173 -20.53 -8.18 -6.97
CA GLU A 173 -19.22 -8.40 -7.55
C GLU A 173 -18.58 -7.07 -8.01
N LEU A 174 -19.31 -6.26 -8.79
CA LEU A 174 -18.85 -4.96 -9.27
C LEU A 174 -18.56 -3.97 -8.14
N VAL A 175 -19.36 -4.00 -7.07
CA VAL A 175 -19.13 -3.15 -5.89
C VAL A 175 -17.82 -3.54 -5.19
N VAL A 176 -17.58 -4.83 -4.96
CA VAL A 176 -16.34 -5.32 -4.32
C VAL A 176 -15.12 -5.01 -5.18
N ILE A 177 -15.22 -5.20 -6.50
CA ILE A 177 -14.16 -4.81 -7.46
C ILE A 177 -13.91 -3.30 -7.40
N GLY A 178 -14.97 -2.49 -7.34
CA GLY A 178 -14.88 -1.04 -7.24
C GLY A 178 -14.16 -0.58 -5.96
N ILE A 179 -14.48 -1.21 -4.82
CA ILE A 179 -13.78 -0.98 -3.55
C ILE A 179 -12.30 -1.36 -3.66
N GLY A 180 -11.98 -2.51 -4.26
CA GLY A 180 -10.60 -2.93 -4.50
C GLY A 180 -9.83 -1.94 -5.38
N CYS A 181 -10.45 -1.42 -6.45
CA CYS A 181 -9.87 -0.37 -7.28
C CYS A 181 -9.59 0.92 -6.49
N TYR A 182 -10.53 1.35 -5.65
CA TYR A 182 -10.34 2.49 -4.76
C TYR A 182 -9.22 2.26 -3.75
N MET A 183 -9.12 1.06 -3.18
CA MET A 183 -8.04 0.69 -2.26
C MET A 183 -6.67 0.63 -2.97
N GLY A 184 -6.61 0.14 -4.22
CA GLY A 184 -5.42 0.20 -5.05
C GLY A 184 -4.99 1.63 -5.37
N PHE A 185 -5.96 2.52 -5.65
CA PHE A 185 -5.71 3.94 -5.81
C PHE A 185 -5.17 4.58 -4.53
N SER A 186 -5.81 4.32 -3.39
CA SER A 186 -5.37 4.80 -2.07
C SER A 186 -3.97 4.29 -1.71
N THR A 187 -3.66 3.05 -2.08
CA THR A 187 -2.30 2.48 -1.97
C THR A 187 -1.30 3.28 -2.79
N GLY A 188 -1.63 3.64 -4.02
CA GLY A 188 -0.78 4.50 -4.85
C GLY A 188 -0.54 5.87 -4.24
N ALA A 189 -1.62 6.50 -3.75
CA ALA A 189 -1.58 7.81 -3.12
C ALA A 189 -0.74 7.85 -1.83
N SER A 190 -0.64 6.75 -1.09
CA SER A 190 0.05 6.72 0.21
C SER A 190 1.42 6.04 0.17
N ASN A 191 1.54 4.92 -0.55
CA ASN A 191 2.69 4.02 -0.42
C ASN A 191 3.75 4.20 -1.52
N VAL A 192 3.46 4.89 -2.62
CA VAL A 192 4.51 5.24 -3.61
C VAL A 192 5.62 6.04 -2.94
N ALA A 193 5.26 6.97 -2.05
CA ALA A 193 6.19 7.78 -1.26
C ALA A 193 7.21 6.93 -0.49
N SER A 194 6.76 5.84 0.13
CA SER A 194 7.62 4.93 0.89
C SER A 194 8.77 4.32 0.07
N ALA A 195 8.60 4.19 -1.25
CA ALA A 195 9.63 3.66 -2.14
C ALA A 195 10.55 4.74 -2.72
N VAL A 196 10.11 5.99 -2.82
CA VAL A 196 10.79 6.99 -3.68
C VAL A 196 11.13 8.29 -2.98
N ALA A 197 10.45 8.63 -1.88
CA ALA A 197 10.64 9.90 -1.17
C ALA A 197 12.09 10.14 -0.71
N PRO A 198 12.86 9.14 -0.21
CA PRO A 198 14.26 9.37 0.12
C PRO A 198 15.11 9.81 -1.09
N LEU A 199 14.81 9.33 -2.30
CA LEU A 199 15.55 9.71 -3.51
C LEU A 199 15.04 11.03 -4.11
N VAL A 200 13.74 11.29 -4.04
CA VAL A 200 13.15 12.57 -4.48
C VAL A 200 13.58 13.70 -3.55
N GLY A 201 13.55 13.49 -2.23
CA GLY A 201 14.05 14.44 -1.23
C GLY A 201 15.54 14.76 -1.40
N SER A 202 16.35 13.76 -1.79
CA SER A 202 17.77 13.95 -2.13
C SER A 202 18.03 14.71 -3.45
N ARG A 203 16.97 15.06 -4.19
CA ARG A 203 17.00 15.66 -5.53
C ARG A 203 17.74 14.82 -6.59
N GLN A 204 17.90 13.53 -6.34
CA GLN A 204 18.52 12.58 -7.28
C GLN A 204 17.52 12.04 -8.28
N LEU A 205 16.23 11.98 -7.90
CA LEU A 205 15.11 11.65 -8.78
C LEU A 205 14.12 12.80 -8.83
N GLU A 206 13.64 13.10 -10.03
CA GLU A 206 12.50 14.00 -10.21
C GLU A 206 11.22 13.33 -9.69
N MET A 207 10.31 14.11 -9.12
CA MET A 207 9.01 13.66 -8.61
C MET A 207 8.27 12.74 -9.59
N THR A 208 8.07 13.19 -10.84
CA THR A 208 7.32 12.44 -11.87
C THR A 208 7.95 11.09 -12.17
N SER A 209 9.28 11.06 -12.31
CA SER A 209 10.04 9.83 -12.58
C SER A 209 10.08 8.93 -11.35
N GLY A 210 10.18 9.49 -10.15
CA GLY A 210 10.08 8.77 -8.89
C GLY A 210 8.74 8.05 -8.78
N VAL A 211 7.63 8.79 -8.91
CA VAL A 211 6.28 8.21 -8.86
C VAL A 211 6.09 7.13 -9.92
N ALA A 212 6.58 7.33 -11.14
CA ALA A 212 6.54 6.31 -12.19
C ALA A 212 7.29 5.03 -11.79
N ILE A 213 8.53 5.16 -11.33
CA ILE A 213 9.36 4.02 -10.91
C ILE A 213 8.71 3.28 -9.73
N GLY A 214 8.28 4.02 -8.71
CA GLY A 214 7.64 3.45 -7.52
C GLY A 214 6.33 2.74 -7.86
N GLY A 215 5.44 3.39 -8.62
CA GLY A 215 4.16 2.80 -9.02
C GLY A 215 4.32 1.57 -9.92
N VAL A 216 5.23 1.60 -10.89
CA VAL A 216 5.52 0.43 -11.74
C VAL A 216 6.10 -0.70 -10.91
N ALA A 217 7.03 -0.41 -9.99
CA ALA A 217 7.59 -1.41 -9.10
C ALA A 217 6.52 -2.05 -8.19
N ILE A 218 5.58 -1.25 -7.65
CA ILE A 218 4.43 -1.75 -6.88
C ILE A 218 3.54 -2.63 -7.75
N GLY A 219 3.26 -2.23 -9.00
CA GLY A 219 2.53 -3.06 -9.96
C GLY A 219 3.23 -4.40 -10.22
N VAL A 220 4.54 -4.40 -10.45
CA VAL A 220 5.33 -5.64 -10.60
C VAL A 220 5.26 -6.52 -9.35
N GLY A 221 5.34 -5.90 -8.17
CA GLY A 221 5.17 -6.58 -6.88
C GLY A 221 3.80 -7.23 -6.71
N ALA A 222 2.75 -6.57 -7.20
CA ALA A 222 1.40 -7.12 -7.19
C ALA A 222 1.33 -8.45 -7.96
N PHE A 223 1.98 -8.54 -9.13
CA PHE A 223 2.03 -9.80 -9.89
C PHE A 223 2.98 -10.85 -9.29
N ALA A 224 4.11 -10.43 -8.72
CA ALA A 224 5.16 -11.34 -8.28
C ALA A 224 4.91 -11.94 -6.88
N ILE A 225 4.42 -11.13 -5.95
CA ILE A 225 4.26 -11.48 -4.53
C ILE A 225 2.77 -11.43 -4.13
N GLY A 226 1.99 -10.54 -4.74
CA GLY A 226 0.58 -10.30 -4.41
C GLY A 226 -0.30 -11.57 -4.30
N PRO A 227 -0.20 -12.58 -5.20
CA PRO A 227 -0.97 -13.81 -5.09
C PRO A 227 -0.92 -14.45 -3.70
N ARG A 228 0.28 -14.58 -3.11
CA ARG A 228 0.46 -15.23 -1.80
C ARG A 228 -0.21 -14.45 -0.67
N THR A 229 -0.14 -13.12 -0.73
CA THR A 229 -0.77 -12.27 0.30
C THR A 229 -2.28 -12.17 0.13
N MET A 230 -2.79 -12.32 -1.10
CA MET A 230 -4.23 -12.35 -1.39
C MET A 230 -4.84 -13.65 -0.89
N GLU A 231 -4.16 -14.79 -1.05
CA GLU A 231 -4.55 -16.08 -0.47
C GLU A 231 -4.74 -15.96 1.06
N THR A 232 -3.73 -15.46 1.77
CA THR A 232 -3.82 -15.30 3.24
C THR A 232 -4.93 -14.35 3.69
N VAL A 233 -5.17 -13.24 2.99
CA VAL A 233 -6.23 -12.29 3.39
C VAL A 233 -7.63 -12.82 3.02
N GLY A 234 -7.74 -13.50 1.88
CA GLY A 234 -9.01 -14.01 1.37
C GLY A 234 -9.50 -15.30 2.04
N GLU A 235 -8.58 -16.14 2.53
CA GLU A 235 -8.90 -17.45 3.12
C GLU A 235 -8.66 -17.49 4.64
N ASP A 236 -7.57 -16.92 5.17
CA ASP A 236 -7.17 -17.13 6.58
C ASP A 236 -7.80 -16.15 7.59
N ILE A 237 -8.34 -15.00 7.15
CA ILE A 237 -8.91 -13.97 8.04
C ILE A 237 -10.44 -14.10 8.18
N THR A 238 -11.12 -14.50 7.10
CA THR A 238 -12.56 -14.78 7.08
C THR A 238 -12.82 -15.69 5.88
N ASP A 239 -13.57 -16.78 6.06
CA ASP A 239 -14.06 -17.61 4.94
C ASP A 239 -15.01 -16.76 4.08
N LEU A 240 -14.48 -16.08 3.08
CA LEU A 240 -15.26 -15.29 2.11
C LEU A 240 -15.77 -16.14 0.95
N SER A 241 -15.51 -17.45 0.97
CA SER A 241 -16.08 -18.41 0.05
C SER A 241 -17.59 -18.22 -0.01
N LEU A 242 -18.11 -18.06 -1.23
CA LEU A 242 -19.54 -18.01 -1.53
C LEU A 242 -20.25 -19.36 -1.24
N GLU A 243 -19.55 -20.38 -0.74
CA GLU A 243 -20.06 -21.71 -0.40
C GLU A 243 -20.52 -21.86 1.05
N ALA A 244 -20.89 -20.77 1.73
CA ALA A 244 -21.87 -20.83 2.81
C ALA A 244 -23.28 -21.15 2.28
N SER A 245 -23.40 -22.16 1.40
CA SER A 245 -24.65 -22.91 1.18
C SER A 245 -24.65 -24.06 2.19
N PRO A 246 -25.54 -24.07 3.19
CA PRO A 246 -25.80 -25.30 3.92
C PRO A 246 -26.34 -26.33 2.93
N ASP A 247 -25.69 -27.49 2.86
CA ASP A 247 -26.06 -28.72 2.15
C ASP A 247 -26.10 -28.68 0.59
N ARG A 248 -25.05 -29.23 -0.05
CA ARG A 248 -25.17 -30.24 -1.12
C ARG A 248 -23.94 -31.14 -1.19
#